data_AF-A0A964RZJ8-F1
#
_entry.id   AF-A0A964RZJ8-F1
#
_cell.length_a   1.000
_cell.length_b   1.000
_cell.length_c   1.000
_cell.angle_alpha   90.00
_cell.angle_beta   90.00
_cell.angle_gamma   90.00
#
_symmetry.space_group_name_H-M   'P 1'
#
loop_
_entity.id
_entity.type
_entity.pdbx_description
1 polymer ?
#
loop_
_entity_poly.entity_id
_entity_poly.type
_entity_poly.pdbx_seq_one_letter_code
_entity_poly.pdbx_strand_id
1 'polypeptide(L)'
;MGIIVFFFLLIAIAVVVSAMALLFNSIRKSELGIKGIMAGALLPAAIYIMIFIDYKFSCSVYALGSYFVFPFYMVLLSFTVGLIARAIKKNIFKSVSNILLVSVIFSALFITLLNKYTFGIADYLQIPKYY
;
A
#
# COMPACT_ATOMS: atom_id res chain seq x y z
N MET A 1 -16.21 15.91 -0.61
CA MET A 1 -15.03 15.03 -0.42
C MET A 1 -14.78 14.04 -1.56
N GLY A 2 -15.79 13.55 -2.29
CA GLY A 2 -15.60 12.55 -3.36
C GLY A 2 -14.59 12.93 -4.46
N ILE A 3 -14.55 14.20 -4.88
CA ILE A 3 -13.57 14.68 -5.87
C ILE A 3 -12.13 14.58 -5.34
N ILE A 4 -11.91 14.90 -4.06
CA ILE A 4 -10.59 14.81 -3.41
C ILE A 4 -10.15 13.34 -3.35
N VAL A 5 -11.06 12.44 -2.96
CA VAL A 5 -10.81 10.99 -2.96
C VAL A 5 -10.43 10.50 -4.36
N PHE A 6 -11.15 10.95 -5.39
CA PHE A 6 -10.87 10.57 -6.78
C PHE A 6 -9.46 10.96 -7.22
N PHE A 7 -9.06 12.22 -7.00
CA PHE A 7 -7.69 12.66 -7.31
C PHE A 7 -6.64 11.90 -6.51
N PHE A 8 -6.91 11.63 -5.23
CA PHE A 8 -6.01 10.85 -4.38
C PHE A 8 -5.79 9.42 -4.90
N LEU A 9 -6.87 8.75 -5.32
CA LEU A 9 -6.78 7.41 -5.91
C LEU A 9 -6.05 7.43 -7.26
N LEU A 10 -6.24 8.47 -8.08
CA LEU A 10 -5.46 8.63 -9.31
C LEU A 10 -3.96 8.74 -9.04
N ILE A 11 -3.56 9.51 -8.02
CA ILE A 11 -2.16 9.59 -7.60
C ILE A 11 -1.66 8.21 -7.14
N ALA A 12 -2.44 7.48 -6.35
CA ALA A 12 -2.07 6.13 -5.90
C ALA A 12 -1.85 5.18 -7.10
N ILE A 13 -2.71 5.25 -8.13
CA ILE A 13 -2.55 4.47 -9.36
C ILE A 13 -1.25 4.86 -10.10
N ALA A 14 -0.99 6.16 -10.27
CA ALA A 14 0.24 6.63 -10.91
C ALA A 14 1.51 6.17 -10.17
N VAL A 15 1.44 6.12 -8.83
CA VAL A 15 2.51 5.59 -7.97
C VAL A 15 2.71 4.08 -8.19
N VAL A 16 1.63 3.30 -8.29
CA VAL A 16 1.72 1.86 -8.59
C VAL A 16 2.37 1.61 -9.95
N VAL A 17 1.97 2.36 -10.99
CA VAL A 17 2.57 2.26 -12.32
C VAL A 17 4.06 2.61 -12.29
N SER A 18 4.42 3.66 -11.55
CA SER A 18 5.82 4.06 -11.36
C SER A 18 6.63 2.98 -10.63
N ALA A 19 6.05 2.37 -9.59
CA ALA A 19 6.67 1.27 -8.86
C ALA A 19 6.90 0.05 -9.76
N MET A 20 5.94 -0.30 -10.62
CA MET A 20 6.09 -1.38 -11.61
C MET A 20 7.27 -1.13 -12.55
N ALA A 21 7.38 0.07 -13.11
CA ALA A 21 8.49 0.42 -14.00
C ALA A 21 9.86 0.34 -13.28
N LEU A 22 9.93 0.84 -12.05
CA LEU A 22 11.14 0.80 -11.22
C LEU A 22 11.55 -0.63 -10.84
N LEU A 23 10.57 -1.50 -10.61
CA LEU A 23 10.77 -2.89 -10.22
C LEU A 23 11.17 -3.75 -11.42
N PHE A 24 10.60 -3.51 -12.60
CA PHE A 24 11.02 -4.16 -13.84
C PHE A 24 12.51 -3.91 -14.13
N ASN A 25 12.97 -2.66 -13.93
CA ASN A 25 14.38 -2.31 -14.04
C ASN A 25 15.26 -3.05 -13.01
N SER A 26 14.78 -3.27 -11.79
CA SER A 26 15.50 -4.02 -10.76
C SER A 26 15.55 -5.53 -11.06
N ILE A 27 14.47 -6.11 -11.61
CA ILE A 27 14.43 -7.51 -12.06
C ILE A 27 15.43 -7.73 -13.20
N ARG A 28 15.46 -6.83 -14.20
CA ARG A 28 16.39 -6.93 -15.34
C ARG A 28 17.86 -6.91 -14.89
N LYS A 29 18.17 -6.26 -13.76
CA LYS A 29 19.52 -6.21 -13.18
C LYS A 29 19.80 -7.35 -12.20
N SER A 30 18.89 -8.33 -12.06
CA SER A 30 18.99 -9.46 -11.13
C SER A 30 19.17 -9.03 -9.67
N GLU A 31 18.63 -7.87 -9.29
CA GLU A 31 18.75 -7.30 -7.94
C GLU A 31 17.64 -7.81 -6.99
N LEU A 32 16.69 -8.58 -7.51
CA LEU A 32 15.51 -9.07 -6.81
C LEU A 32 15.48 -10.61 -6.84
N GLY A 33 15.75 -11.23 -5.70
CA GLY A 33 15.56 -12.68 -5.51
C GLY A 33 14.16 -13.04 -5.06
N ILE A 34 13.81 -14.33 -5.12
CA ILE A 34 12.48 -14.84 -4.73
C ILE A 34 12.12 -14.52 -3.27
N LYS A 35 13.11 -14.53 -2.37
CA LYS A 35 12.94 -14.14 -0.96
C LYS A 35 12.48 -12.68 -0.84
N GLY A 36 12.98 -11.79 -1.68
CA GLY A 36 12.58 -10.39 -1.73
C GLY A 36 11.14 -10.22 -2.21
N ILE A 37 10.72 -11.03 -3.19
CA ILE A 37 9.33 -11.05 -3.67
C ILE A 37 8.39 -11.53 -2.55
N MET A 38 8.73 -12.63 -1.88
CA MET A 38 7.91 -13.15 -0.78
C MET A 38 7.83 -12.16 0.39
N ALA A 39 8.94 -11.57 0.80
CA ALA A 39 8.95 -10.54 1.84
C ALA A 39 8.09 -9.32 1.44
N GLY A 40 8.20 -8.90 0.18
CA GLY A 40 7.39 -7.81 -0.37
C GLY A 40 5.90 -8.14 -0.45
N ALA A 41 5.52 -9.42 -0.61
CA ALA A 41 4.11 -9.84 -0.60
C ALA A 41 3.54 -9.97 0.84
N LEU A 42 4.37 -10.32 1.82
CA LEU A 42 3.96 -10.44 3.23
C LEU A 42 3.77 -9.08 3.91
N LEU A 43 4.60 -8.09 3.58
CA LEU A 43 4.51 -6.75 4.15
C LEU A 43 3.12 -6.10 4.01
N PRO A 44 2.48 -6.04 2.82
CA PRO A 44 1.17 -5.43 2.67
C PRO A 44 0.08 -6.22 3.38
N ALA A 45 0.21 -7.55 3.50
CA ALA A 45 -0.71 -8.34 4.32
C ALA A 45 -0.62 -7.95 5.80
N ALA A 46 0.60 -7.76 6.34
CA ALA A 46 0.79 -7.28 7.70
C ALA A 46 0.22 -5.88 7.92
N ILE A 47 0.48 -4.95 6.99
CA ILE A 47 -0.09 -3.58 7.04
C ILE A 47 -1.62 -3.65 6.98
N TYR A 48 -2.19 -4.45 6.09
CA TYR A 48 -3.64 -4.61 5.96
C TYR A 48 -4.26 -5.11 7.27
N ILE A 49 -3.67 -6.12 7.91
CA ILE A 49 -4.14 -6.65 9.19
C ILE A 49 -4.06 -5.58 10.28
N MET A 50 -2.99 -4.80 10.34
CA MET A 50 -2.86 -3.70 11.32
C MET A 50 -3.94 -2.64 11.14
N ILE A 51 -4.19 -2.20 9.90
CA ILE A 51 -5.27 -1.25 9.60
C ILE A 51 -6.63 -1.87 9.99
N PHE A 52 -6.86 -3.14 9.65
CA PHE A 52 -8.12 -3.81 9.99
C PHE A 52 -8.36 -3.87 11.50
N ILE A 53 -7.31 -4.16 12.28
CA ILE A 53 -7.35 -4.17 13.74
C ILE A 53 -7.67 -2.77 14.28
N ASP A 54 -7.02 -1.73 13.75
CA ASP A 54 -7.26 -0.33 14.13
C ASP A 54 -8.73 0.08 13.92
N TYR A 55 -9.31 -0.27 12.77
CA TYR A 55 -10.73 -0.05 12.52
C TYR A 55 -11.62 -0.82 13.51
N LYS A 56 -11.30 -2.09 13.80
CA LYS A 56 -12.09 -2.91 14.73
C LYS A 56 -12.16 -2.32 16.15
N PHE A 57 -11.10 -1.64 16.59
CA PHE A 57 -11.06 -1.00 17.92
C PHE A 57 -11.47 0.48 17.91
N SER A 58 -11.81 1.02 16.74
CA SER A 58 -12.26 2.41 16.62
C SER A 58 -13.72 2.57 17.06
N CYS A 59 -14.00 3.54 17.94
CA CYS A 59 -15.37 3.86 18.37
C CYS A 59 -16.21 4.49 17.25
N SER A 60 -15.58 5.19 16.33
CA SER A 60 -16.22 5.87 15.20
C SER A 60 -15.19 6.20 14.13
N VAL A 61 -15.64 6.26 12.87
CA VAL A 61 -14.77 6.50 11.70
C VAL A 61 -15.44 7.43 10.70
N TYR A 62 -14.64 8.13 9.89
CA TYR A 62 -15.19 8.89 8.76
C TYR A 62 -15.66 7.93 7.65
N ALA A 63 -16.83 8.18 7.07
CA ALA A 63 -17.43 7.31 6.05
C ALA A 63 -16.51 7.06 4.84
N LEU A 64 -15.69 8.06 4.46
CA LEU A 64 -14.73 7.96 3.37
C LEU A 64 -13.28 7.75 3.84
N GLY A 65 -13.05 7.56 5.14
CA GLY A 65 -11.71 7.45 5.71
C GLY A 65 -10.92 6.27 5.14
N SER A 66 -11.58 5.14 4.90
CA SER A 66 -10.97 3.93 4.34
C SER A 66 -10.34 4.16 2.96
N TYR A 67 -10.93 5.04 2.15
CA TYR A 67 -10.41 5.41 0.83
C TYR A 67 -9.10 6.21 0.89
N PHE A 68 -8.79 6.80 2.04
CA PHE A 68 -7.51 7.46 2.29
C PHE A 68 -6.53 6.53 3.00
N VAL A 69 -6.96 5.91 4.09
CA VAL A 69 -6.09 5.12 4.98
C VAL A 69 -5.42 3.97 4.22
N PHE A 70 -6.18 3.15 3.50
CA PHE A 70 -5.61 1.98 2.82
C PHE A 70 -4.62 2.38 1.72
N PRO A 71 -4.96 3.24 0.73
CA PRO A 71 -3.99 3.62 -0.29
C PRO A 71 -2.82 4.45 0.28
N PHE A 72 -3.04 5.23 1.34
CA PHE A 72 -1.94 5.96 1.98
C PHE A 72 -0.89 5.02 2.56
N TYR A 73 -1.27 4.14 3.49
CA TYR A 73 -0.31 3.28 4.19
C TYR A 73 0.24 2.17 3.29
N MET A 74 -0.62 1.55 2.49
CA MET A 74 -0.23 0.39 1.69
C MET A 74 0.50 0.77 0.40
N VAL A 75 0.20 1.92 -0.20
CA VAL A 75 0.79 2.35 -1.49
C VAL A 75 1.73 3.53 -1.31
N LEU A 76 1.22 4.70 -0.92
CA LEU A 76 1.98 5.95 -0.93
C LEU A 76 3.16 5.94 0.04
N LEU A 77 2.92 5.50 1.28
CA LEU A 77 3.95 5.44 2.31
C LEU A 77 5.02 4.41 1.94
N SER A 78 4.61 3.20 1.56
CA SER A 78 5.52 2.13 1.14
C SER A 78 6.39 2.56 -0.05
N PHE A 79 5.79 3.23 -1.03
CA PHE A 79 6.52 3.77 -2.18
C PHE A 79 7.52 4.87 -1.78
N THR A 80 7.08 5.85 -0.99
CA THR A 80 7.93 6.96 -0.55
C THR A 80 9.12 6.47 0.25
N VAL A 81 8.90 5.56 1.21
CA VAL A 81 9.97 4.92 1.98
C VAL A 81 10.88 4.09 1.06
N GLY A 82 10.30 3.40 0.07
CA GLY A 82 11.04 2.65 -0.94
C GLY A 82 11.98 3.54 -1.78
N LEU A 83 11.52 4.73 -2.18
CA LEU A 83 12.33 5.71 -2.90
C LEU A 83 13.44 6.29 -2.03
N ILE A 84 13.13 6.64 -0.79
CA ILE A 84 14.13 7.14 0.18
C ILE A 84 15.21 6.08 0.39
N ALA A 85 14.83 4.82 0.61
CA ALA A 85 15.78 3.72 0.73
C ALA A 85 16.63 3.56 -0.55
N ARG A 86 16.05 3.76 -1.74
CA ARG A 86 16.79 3.68 -3.00
C ARG A 86 17.83 4.77 -3.15
N ALA A 87 17.54 5.97 -2.66
CA ALA A 87 18.46 7.12 -2.73
C ALA A 87 19.73 6.91 -1.88
N ILE A 88 19.65 6.05 -0.86
CA ILE A 88 20.78 5.69 -0.02
C ILE A 88 21.67 4.68 -0.78
N LYS A 89 22.92 5.08 -1.10
CA LYS A 89 23.89 4.30 -1.91
C LYS A 89 24.45 3.02 -1.23
N LYS A 90 23.74 2.44 -0.26
CA LYS A 90 24.16 1.22 0.45
C LYS A 90 23.40 0.01 -0.07
N ASN A 91 24.10 -1.10 -0.33
CA ASN A 91 23.51 -2.33 -0.88
C ASN A 91 22.32 -2.88 -0.07
N ILE A 92 22.37 -2.78 1.26
CA ILE A 92 21.26 -3.21 2.14
C ILE A 92 19.98 -2.44 1.84
N PHE A 93 20.09 -1.12 1.65
CA PHE A 93 18.93 -0.26 1.40
C PHE A 93 18.35 -0.46 0.01
N LYS A 94 19.17 -0.91 -0.95
CA LYS A 94 18.71 -1.29 -2.28
C LYS A 94 17.80 -2.53 -2.22
N SER A 95 18.15 -3.53 -1.42
CA SER A 95 17.29 -4.70 -1.18
C SER A 95 15.99 -4.31 -0.51
N VAL A 96 16.05 -3.45 0.52
CA VAL A 96 14.86 -2.94 1.23
C VAL A 96 13.95 -2.14 0.28
N SER A 97 14.52 -1.27 -0.55
CA SER A 97 13.79 -0.52 -1.56
C SER A 97 13.04 -1.44 -2.52
N ASN A 98 13.71 -2.46 -3.04
CA ASN A 98 13.09 -3.43 -3.94
C ASN A 98 11.94 -4.21 -3.27
N ILE A 99 12.08 -4.60 -1.99
CA ILE A 99 11.01 -5.23 -1.20
C ILE A 99 9.81 -4.29 -1.07
N LEU A 100 10.04 -3.01 -0.78
CA LEU A 100 8.97 -2.00 -0.66
C LEU A 100 8.26 -1.74 -1.99
N LEU A 101 8.99 -1.73 -3.11
CA LEU A 101 8.38 -1.61 -4.44
C LEU A 101 7.52 -2.83 -4.79
N VAL A 102 7.95 -4.04 -4.42
CA VAL A 102 7.11 -5.25 -4.54
C VAL A 102 5.86 -5.09 -3.69
N SER A 103 6.01 -4.62 -2.44
CA SER A 103 4.89 -4.38 -1.53
C SER A 103 3.86 -3.43 -2.14
N VAL A 104 4.27 -2.37 -2.83
CA VAL A 104 3.34 -1.44 -3.49
C VAL A 104 2.47 -2.15 -4.54
N ILE A 105 3.05 -3.05 -5.33
CA ILE A 105 2.31 -3.82 -6.34
C ILE A 105 1.31 -4.77 -5.68
N PHE A 106 1.75 -5.53 -4.67
CA PHE A 106 0.87 -6.43 -3.94
C PHE A 106 -0.20 -5.67 -3.15
N SER A 107 0.08 -4.48 -2.63
CA SER A 107 -0.90 -3.60 -2.00
C SER A 107 -2.02 -3.23 -2.96
N ALA A 108 -1.69 -2.87 -4.21
CA ALA A 108 -2.69 -2.57 -5.23
C ALA A 108 -3.57 -3.81 -5.53
N LEU A 109 -2.95 -4.99 -5.61
CA LEU A 109 -3.68 -6.26 -5.76
C LEU A 109 -4.60 -6.54 -4.57
N PHE A 110 -4.11 -6.39 -3.33
CA PHE A 110 -4.92 -6.58 -2.12
C PHE A 110 -6.11 -5.63 -2.08
N ILE A 111 -5.90 -4.34 -2.32
CA ILE A 111 -6.97 -3.34 -2.36
C ILE A 111 -8.00 -3.66 -3.45
N THR A 112 -7.55 -4.14 -4.60
CA THR A 112 -8.45 -4.48 -5.72
C THR A 112 -9.25 -5.75 -5.44
N LEU A 113 -8.59 -6.81 -4.95
CA LEU A 113 -9.21 -8.10 -4.67
C LEU A 113 -10.12 -8.07 -3.43
N LEU A 114 -9.76 -7.29 -2.42
CA LEU A 114 -10.51 -7.15 -1.16
C LEU A 114 -11.26 -5.82 -1.10
N ASN A 115 -11.59 -5.20 -2.24
CA ASN A 115 -12.15 -3.85 -2.30
C ASN A 115 -13.38 -3.66 -1.40
N LYS A 116 -14.26 -4.66 -1.32
CA LYS A 116 -15.46 -4.68 -0.50
C LYS A 116 -15.13 -4.59 0.98
N TYR A 117 -14.10 -5.31 1.43
CA TYR A 117 -13.63 -5.30 2.81
C TYR A 117 -12.74 -4.09 3.12
N THR A 118 -12.05 -3.56 2.11
CA THR A 118 -11.13 -2.43 2.24
C THR A 118 -11.91 -1.13 2.37
N PHE A 119 -12.75 -0.82 1.38
CA PHE A 119 -13.48 0.44 1.32
C PHE A 119 -14.79 0.39 2.10
N GLY A 120 -15.43 -0.79 2.19
CA GLY A 120 -16.63 -1.03 3.00
C GLY A 120 -16.34 -1.46 4.43
N ILE A 121 -15.12 -1.30 4.95
CA ILE A 121 -14.72 -1.79 6.28
C ILE A 121 -15.62 -1.28 7.41
N ALA A 122 -16.03 -0.01 7.35
CA ALA A 122 -16.87 0.61 8.36
C ALA A 122 -18.26 -0.04 8.41
N ASP A 123 -18.83 -0.35 7.24
CA ASP A 123 -20.11 -1.06 7.11
C ASP A 123 -19.98 -2.51 7.54
N TYR A 124 -18.89 -3.17 7.13
CA TYR A 124 -18.62 -4.57 7.47
C TYR A 124 -18.48 -4.80 8.98
N LEU A 125 -17.80 -3.88 9.67
CA LEU A 125 -17.59 -3.92 11.12
C LEU A 125 -18.71 -3.23 11.92
N GLN A 126 -19.72 -2.67 11.25
CA GLN A 126 -20.84 -1.93 11.85
C GLN A 126 -20.38 -0.77 12.76
N ILE A 127 -19.30 -0.10 12.36
CA ILE A 127 -18.73 1.01 13.12
C ILE A 127 -19.55 2.28 12.85
N PRO A 128 -19.90 3.08 13.88
CA PRO A 128 -20.53 4.38 13.70
C PRO A 128 -19.73 5.30 12.76
N LYS A 129 -20.42 5.95 11.81
CA LYS A 129 -19.81 6.80 10.79
C LYS A 129 -20.10 8.28 11.00
N TYR A 130 -19.08 9.11 10.90
CA TYR A 130 -19.22 10.56 10.69
C TYR A 130 -19.31 10.88 9.20
N TYR A 131 -20.20 11.82 8.84
CA TYR A 131 -20.46 12.28 7.47
C TYR A 131 -20.09 13.75 7.31
#